data_AF-A0AAV5GJB0-F1
#
_entry.id   AF-A0AAV5GJB0-F1
#
_cell.length_a   1.000
_cell.length_b   1.000
_cell.length_c   1.000
_cell.angle_alpha   90.00
_cell.angle_beta   90.00
_cell.angle_gamma   90.00
#
_symmetry.space_group_name_H-M   'P 1'
#
loop_
_entity.id
_entity.type
_entity.pdbx_description
1 polymer ?
#
loop_
_entity_poly.entity_id
_entity_poly.type
_entity_poly.pdbx_seq_one_letter_code
_entity_poly.pdbx_strand_id
1 'polypeptide(L)'
;MAYTWSSQAGITSRSLIRIDTLGLIAPQYRDRQQQDAQELLLALLDGLHDDLNLVVDAAPSAPLSPRAEAAQERLPEVIAADLEWTRYRERNDSVIVDFFQGQLRNRMECLHCQQVLYTTSTTFSPLQTLSLSLPAPTAQQKTVSLAHCIDEFLQEEIMHGNNACIIHLKRFAYTSFPPTKVSTRVTFPLHGLELGHLLPPMALASPSPYSLNLPHEPRTRYELYAACCHLGEDGSGHYTALVRRPDALSAFVLIDDEQVDPLSSPAAQAAALRGAEETAYLLFYRIQRD
;
A
#
# COMPACT_ATOMS: atom_id res chain seq x y z
N MET A 1 0.12 -21.81 -16.53
CA MET A 1 0.12 -22.92 -15.55
C MET A 1 0.51 -22.34 -14.20
N ALA A 2 -0.35 -22.49 -13.18
CA ALA A 2 -0.11 -22.00 -11.82
C ALA A 2 0.80 -23.00 -11.09
N TYR A 3 2.11 -22.80 -11.14
CA TYR A 3 3.09 -23.79 -10.64
C TYR A 3 3.36 -23.71 -9.14
N THR A 4 3.03 -22.60 -8.47
CA THR A 4 3.27 -22.41 -7.02
C THR A 4 2.27 -23.15 -6.12
N TRP A 5 1.11 -23.54 -6.65
CA TRP A 5 0.02 -24.14 -5.89
C TRP A 5 -0.34 -25.57 -6.36
N SER A 6 0.55 -26.25 -7.09
CA SER A 6 0.30 -27.64 -7.48
C SER A 6 0.61 -28.57 -6.29
N SER A 7 -0.36 -29.35 -5.84
CA SER A 7 -0.26 -30.28 -4.70
C SER A 7 0.80 -31.38 -4.83
N GLN A 8 1.43 -31.52 -6.01
CA GLN A 8 2.37 -32.61 -6.33
C GLN A 8 3.85 -32.21 -6.22
N ALA A 9 4.17 -30.93 -6.13
CA ALA A 9 5.50 -30.45 -5.77
C ALA A 9 5.34 -29.71 -4.45
N GLY A 10 6.23 -29.97 -3.47
CA GLY A 10 6.28 -29.12 -2.26
C GLY A 10 6.38 -27.64 -2.64
N ILE A 11 6.22 -26.73 -1.67
CA ILE A 11 6.36 -25.29 -1.91
C ILE A 11 7.79 -25.05 -2.44
N THR A 12 7.95 -24.97 -3.76
CA THR A 12 9.22 -24.66 -4.41
C THR A 12 9.13 -23.24 -4.91
N SER A 13 10.00 -22.36 -4.39
CA SER A 13 10.26 -21.07 -5.02
C SER A 13 11.00 -21.34 -6.33
N ARG A 14 10.29 -21.24 -7.44
CA ARG A 14 10.87 -21.22 -8.79
C ARG A 14 10.53 -19.87 -9.38
N SER A 15 11.49 -19.23 -10.05
CA SER A 15 11.31 -17.93 -10.69
C SER A 15 10.18 -18.00 -11.72
N LEU A 16 8.97 -17.64 -11.31
CA LEU A 16 7.76 -17.73 -12.14
C LEU A 16 7.75 -16.66 -13.23
N ILE A 17 8.37 -15.51 -12.96
CA ILE A 17 8.46 -14.39 -13.88
C ILE A 17 9.94 -14.20 -14.19
N ARG A 18 10.29 -14.32 -15.48
CA ARG A 18 11.65 -14.06 -15.94
C ARG A 18 11.90 -12.55 -15.93
N ILE A 19 13.13 -12.20 -15.62
CA ILE A 19 13.64 -10.82 -15.69
C ILE A 19 13.36 -10.17 -17.06
N ASP A 20 13.38 -10.98 -18.12
CA ASP A 20 13.04 -10.56 -19.48
C ASP A 20 11.60 -10.07 -19.61
N THR A 21 10.65 -10.72 -18.93
CA THR A 21 9.23 -10.34 -18.94
C THR A 21 8.99 -9.08 -18.11
N LEU A 22 9.62 -8.96 -16.94
CA LEU A 22 9.57 -7.73 -16.13
C LEU A 22 10.21 -6.55 -16.88
N GLY A 23 11.29 -6.81 -17.61
CA GLY A 23 11.95 -5.84 -18.47
C GLY A 23 11.13 -5.36 -19.67
N LEU A 24 10.01 -6.02 -20.01
CA LEU A 24 9.05 -5.52 -21.00
C LEU A 24 8.10 -4.48 -20.38
N ILE A 25 7.72 -4.69 -19.12
CA ILE A 25 6.86 -3.77 -18.35
C ILE A 25 7.66 -2.53 -17.95
N ALA A 26 8.86 -2.73 -17.40
CA ALA A 26 9.70 -1.68 -16.85
C ALA A 26 11.18 -1.96 -17.18
N PRO A 27 11.81 -1.16 -18.07
CA PRO A 27 13.17 -1.42 -18.55
C PRO A 27 14.25 -1.48 -17.47
N GLN A 28 14.06 -0.81 -16.33
CA GLN A 28 15.02 -0.83 -15.23
C GLN A 28 15.27 -2.22 -14.66
N TYR A 29 14.30 -3.13 -14.76
CA TYR A 29 14.45 -4.51 -14.24
C TYR A 29 15.21 -5.43 -15.19
N ARG A 30 15.74 -4.94 -16.33
CA ARG A 30 16.57 -5.76 -17.23
C ARG A 30 17.99 -5.97 -16.70
N ASP A 31 18.46 -5.04 -15.87
CA ASP A 31 19.74 -5.24 -15.20
C ASP A 31 19.58 -6.26 -14.06
N ARG A 32 20.67 -6.95 -13.72
CA ARG A 32 20.70 -7.91 -12.61
C ARG A 32 21.11 -7.23 -11.30
N GLN A 33 20.87 -5.92 -11.19
CA GLN A 33 21.19 -5.15 -9.99
C GLN A 33 20.09 -5.34 -8.95
N GLN A 34 20.39 -4.95 -7.72
CA GLN A 34 19.38 -4.89 -6.68
C GLN A 34 18.44 -3.71 -6.94
N GLN A 35 17.15 -3.94 -6.67
CA GLN A 35 16.08 -3.01 -6.99
C GLN A 35 15.17 -2.87 -5.76
N ASP A 36 14.40 -1.79 -5.71
CA ASP A 36 13.43 -1.57 -4.64
C ASP A 36 12.22 -2.49 -4.82
N ALA A 37 11.91 -3.29 -3.80
CA ALA A 37 10.77 -4.21 -3.83
C ALA A 37 9.42 -3.48 -3.93
N GLN A 38 9.31 -2.25 -3.45
CA GLN A 38 8.11 -1.43 -3.52
C GLN A 38 7.87 -0.93 -4.95
N GLU A 39 8.91 -0.43 -5.61
CA GLU A 39 8.83 -0.01 -7.01
C GLU A 39 8.46 -1.20 -7.92
N LEU A 40 9.09 -2.36 -7.69
CA LEU A 40 8.79 -3.57 -8.45
C LEU A 40 7.33 -4.01 -8.27
N LEU A 41 6.81 -3.96 -7.04
CA LEU A 41 5.42 -4.30 -6.76
C LEU A 41 4.46 -3.37 -7.50
N LEU A 42 4.69 -2.06 -7.45
CA LEU A 42 3.85 -1.09 -8.14
C LEU A 42 3.88 -1.29 -9.65
N ALA A 43 5.07 -1.41 -10.25
CA ALA A 43 5.20 -1.65 -11.68
C ALA A 43 4.52 -2.95 -12.14
N LEU A 44 4.60 -4.01 -11.34
CA LEU A 44 3.90 -5.27 -11.62
C LEU A 44 2.38 -5.11 -11.53
N LEU A 45 1.87 -4.44 -10.50
CA LEU A 45 0.43 -4.22 -10.34
C LEU A 45 -0.12 -3.31 -11.44
N ASP A 46 0.62 -2.29 -11.86
CA ASP A 46 0.23 -1.42 -12.98
C ASP A 46 0.19 -2.19 -14.30
N GLY A 47 1.23 -2.99 -14.59
CA GLY A 47 1.22 -3.85 -15.78
C GLY A 47 0.08 -4.87 -15.79
N LEU A 48 -0.21 -5.49 -14.63
CA LEU A 48 -1.36 -6.40 -14.49
C LEU A 48 -2.70 -5.66 -14.57
N HIS A 49 -2.76 -4.42 -14.08
CA HIS A 49 -3.96 -3.60 -14.18
C HIS A 49 -4.25 -3.30 -15.64
N ASP A 50 -3.26 -2.82 -16.39
CA ASP A 50 -3.40 -2.47 -17.81
C ASP A 50 -3.79 -3.69 -18.66
N ASP A 51 -3.14 -4.83 -18.44
CA ASP A 51 -3.44 -6.08 -19.17
C ASP A 51 -4.83 -6.64 -18.86
N LEU A 52 -5.37 -6.37 -17.66
CA LEU A 52 -6.66 -6.89 -17.19
C LEU A 52 -7.75 -5.81 -17.14
N ASN A 53 -7.48 -4.62 -17.69
CA ASN A 53 -8.44 -3.53 -17.70
C ASN A 53 -9.56 -3.84 -18.69
N LEU A 54 -10.80 -3.85 -18.19
CA LEU A 54 -12.01 -4.09 -18.97
C LEU A 54 -12.38 -2.89 -19.84
N VAL A 55 -11.82 -1.71 -19.56
CA VAL A 55 -12.03 -0.50 -20.35
C VAL A 55 -10.92 -0.37 -21.41
N VAL A 56 -11.26 -0.63 -22.67
CA VAL A 56 -10.27 -0.72 -23.77
C VAL A 56 -10.10 0.61 -24.54
N ASP A 57 -11.12 1.48 -24.56
CA ASP A 57 -11.14 2.73 -25.35
C ASP A 57 -11.66 3.93 -24.52
N ALA A 58 -11.04 4.16 -23.36
CA ALA A 58 -11.41 5.28 -22.51
C ALA A 58 -11.08 6.63 -23.16
N ALA A 59 -12.05 7.55 -23.19
CA ALA A 59 -11.79 8.94 -23.58
C ALA A 59 -10.78 9.59 -22.61
N PRO A 60 -9.89 10.50 -23.07
CA PRO A 60 -8.90 11.13 -22.19
C PRO A 60 -9.52 11.82 -20.97
N SER A 61 -8.76 11.88 -19.87
CA SER A 61 -9.16 12.66 -18.70
C SER A 61 -9.24 14.14 -19.00
N ALA A 62 -10.47 14.67 -18.98
CA ALA A 62 -10.70 16.09 -18.99
C ALA A 62 -10.78 16.58 -17.53
N PRO A 63 -10.01 17.62 -17.15
CA PRO A 63 -10.18 18.24 -15.85
C PRO A 63 -11.57 18.87 -15.75
N LEU A 64 -12.08 18.94 -14.52
CA LEU A 64 -13.35 19.61 -14.27
C LEU A 64 -13.23 21.11 -14.58
N SER A 65 -14.31 21.69 -15.08
CA SER A 65 -14.37 23.15 -15.18
C SER A 65 -14.39 23.77 -13.77
N PRO A 66 -13.87 24.99 -13.56
CA PRO A 66 -13.87 25.64 -12.24
C PRO A 66 -15.27 25.74 -11.59
N ARG A 67 -16.32 25.85 -12.41
CA ARG A 67 -17.71 25.84 -11.94
C ARG A 67 -18.13 24.47 -11.42
N ALA A 68 -17.69 23.40 -12.07
CA ALA A 68 -17.98 22.03 -11.67
C ALA A 68 -17.21 21.64 -10.40
N GLU A 69 -15.94 22.05 -10.30
CA GLU A 69 -15.13 21.91 -9.07
C GLU A 69 -15.81 22.62 -7.88
N ALA A 70 -16.21 23.87 -8.05
CA ALA A 70 -16.91 24.63 -7.00
C ALA A 70 -18.29 24.05 -6.63
N ALA A 71 -18.95 23.36 -7.56
CA ALA A 71 -20.19 22.65 -7.26
C ALA A 71 -19.92 21.37 -6.46
N GLN A 72 -18.85 20.66 -6.79
CA GLN A 72 -18.43 19.42 -6.12
C GLN A 72 -17.95 19.66 -4.69
N GLU A 73 -17.21 20.75 -4.42
CA GLU A 73 -16.78 21.13 -3.06
C GLU A 73 -17.97 21.45 -2.12
N ARG A 74 -19.15 21.75 -2.69
CA ARG A 74 -20.38 21.98 -1.91
C ARG A 74 -21.16 20.70 -1.62
N LEU A 75 -20.81 19.59 -2.26
CA LEU A 75 -21.46 18.31 -2.00
C LEU A 75 -20.98 17.75 -0.66
N PRO A 76 -21.80 16.92 0.00
CA PRO A 76 -21.31 16.09 1.09
C PRO A 76 -20.11 15.25 0.64
N GLU A 77 -19.08 15.15 1.48
CA GLU A 77 -17.80 14.48 1.13
C GLU A 77 -18.02 13.07 0.59
N VAL A 78 -18.94 12.31 1.18
CA VAL A 78 -19.27 10.95 0.75
C VAL A 78 -19.80 10.91 -0.69
N ILE A 79 -20.59 11.90 -1.10
CA ILE A 79 -21.12 11.98 -2.47
C ILE A 79 -20.02 12.42 -3.44
N ALA A 80 -19.19 13.39 -3.05
CA ALA A 80 -18.07 13.84 -3.88
C ALA A 80 -17.05 12.71 -4.11
N ALA A 81 -16.74 11.94 -3.07
CA ALA A 81 -15.87 10.76 -3.12
C ALA A 81 -16.37 9.71 -4.13
N ASP A 82 -17.66 9.37 -4.03
CA ASP A 82 -18.31 8.38 -4.90
C ASP A 82 -18.35 8.81 -6.38
N LEU A 83 -18.64 10.09 -6.64
CA LEU A 83 -18.61 10.66 -8.00
C LEU A 83 -17.20 10.59 -8.60
N GLU A 84 -16.17 10.93 -7.83
CA GLU A 84 -14.78 10.82 -8.28
C GLU A 84 -14.36 9.38 -8.50
N TRP A 85 -14.78 8.45 -7.63
CA TRP A 85 -14.48 7.02 -7.81
C TRP A 85 -15.16 6.45 -9.04
N THR A 86 -16.41 6.86 -9.30
CA THR A 86 -17.14 6.48 -10.52
C THR A 86 -16.41 6.97 -11.76
N ARG A 87 -15.99 8.24 -11.79
CA ARG A 87 -15.18 8.81 -12.88
C ARG A 87 -13.86 8.08 -13.07
N TYR A 88 -13.20 7.68 -11.98
CA TYR A 88 -11.98 6.88 -12.05
C TYR A 88 -12.23 5.52 -12.71
N ARG A 89 -13.33 4.84 -12.33
CA ARG A 89 -13.71 3.53 -12.88
C ARG A 89 -14.18 3.56 -14.33
N GLU A 90 -14.60 4.71 -14.87
CA GLU A 90 -14.88 4.87 -16.31
C GLU A 90 -13.65 4.58 -17.19
N ARG A 91 -12.45 4.53 -16.61
CA ARG A 91 -11.20 4.22 -17.30
C ARG A 91 -10.42 3.05 -16.70
N ASN A 92 -10.64 2.78 -15.43
CA ASN A 92 -9.87 1.80 -14.67
C ASN A 92 -10.83 0.78 -14.07
N ASP A 93 -11.03 -0.34 -14.75
CA ASP A 93 -11.87 -1.41 -14.24
C ASP A 93 -11.17 -2.76 -14.41
N SER A 94 -10.55 -3.23 -13.33
CA SER A 94 -9.83 -4.50 -13.34
C SER A 94 -9.90 -5.16 -11.97
N VAL A 95 -9.50 -6.43 -11.92
CA VAL A 95 -9.31 -7.13 -10.65
C VAL A 95 -8.29 -6.45 -9.73
N ILE A 96 -7.29 -5.74 -10.28
CA ILE A 96 -6.29 -5.02 -9.47
C ILE A 96 -6.93 -3.84 -8.73
N VAL A 97 -7.83 -3.12 -9.40
CA VAL A 97 -8.60 -2.01 -8.81
C VAL A 97 -9.41 -2.53 -7.62
N ASP A 98 -10.08 -3.67 -7.80
CA ASP A 98 -10.96 -4.24 -6.77
C ASP A 98 -10.25 -4.81 -5.54
N PHE A 99 -8.99 -5.25 -5.67
CA PHE A 99 -8.24 -5.85 -4.55
C PHE A 99 -7.26 -4.90 -3.89
N PHE A 100 -6.61 -4.02 -4.66
CA PHE A 100 -5.44 -3.28 -4.21
C PHE A 100 -5.61 -1.77 -4.25
N GLN A 101 -6.66 -1.25 -4.89
CA GLN A 101 -6.86 0.18 -4.96
C GLN A 101 -8.01 0.63 -4.06
N GLY A 102 -7.80 1.77 -3.41
CA GLY A 102 -8.80 2.54 -2.71
C GLY A 102 -8.72 4.01 -3.13
N GLN A 103 -9.27 4.88 -2.29
CA GLN A 103 -9.32 6.31 -2.55
C GLN A 103 -8.80 7.08 -1.32
N LEU A 104 -7.92 8.06 -1.57
CA LEU A 104 -7.40 8.97 -0.57
C LEU A 104 -8.10 10.33 -0.69
N ARG A 105 -8.53 10.90 0.43
CA ARG A 105 -9.07 12.26 0.51
C ARG A 105 -7.96 13.22 0.93
N ASN A 106 -7.58 14.15 0.05
CA ASN A 106 -6.64 15.22 0.34
C ASN A 106 -7.41 16.54 0.50
N ARG A 107 -7.34 17.14 1.69
CA ARG A 107 -7.99 18.44 1.98
C ARG A 107 -6.92 19.48 2.27
N MET A 108 -6.97 20.60 1.56
CA MET A 108 -6.08 21.74 1.74
C MET A 108 -6.87 22.98 2.11
N GLU A 109 -6.37 23.75 3.08
CA GLU A 109 -6.99 25.00 3.52
C GLU A 109 -6.01 26.17 3.43
N CYS A 110 -6.42 27.24 2.76
CA CYS A 110 -5.59 28.43 2.70
C CYS A 110 -5.70 29.26 3.99
N LEU A 111 -4.57 29.44 4.68
CA LEU A 111 -4.49 30.23 5.92
C LEU A 111 -4.54 31.75 5.70
N HIS A 112 -4.43 32.24 4.46
CA HIS A 112 -4.38 33.68 4.14
C HIS A 112 -5.69 34.24 3.56
N CYS A 113 -6.53 33.40 2.95
CA CYS A 113 -7.71 33.86 2.19
C CYS A 113 -8.97 34.11 3.05
N GLN A 114 -8.85 34.33 4.36
CA GLN A 114 -9.97 34.37 5.30
C GLN A 114 -11.03 35.47 5.08
N GLN A 115 -10.85 36.38 4.12
CA GLN A 115 -11.81 37.46 3.81
C GLN A 115 -12.57 37.29 2.49
N VAL A 116 -12.25 36.29 1.68
CA VAL A 116 -12.98 35.97 0.44
C VAL A 116 -13.24 34.47 0.43
N LEU A 117 -14.47 34.07 0.79
CA LEU A 117 -15.05 32.73 0.63
C LEU A 117 -14.04 31.58 0.78
N TYR A 118 -13.83 31.10 2.01
CA TYR A 118 -13.24 29.81 2.39
C TYR A 118 -12.69 28.98 1.20
N THR A 119 -11.41 29.14 0.85
CA THR A 119 -10.75 28.40 -0.23
C THR A 119 -10.21 27.06 0.29
N THR A 120 -11.09 26.27 0.92
CA THR A 120 -10.82 24.85 1.16
C THR A 120 -10.91 24.14 -0.20
N SER A 121 -9.95 23.26 -0.47
CA SER A 121 -9.95 22.41 -1.66
C SER A 121 -9.85 20.96 -1.21
N THR A 122 -10.85 20.17 -1.58
CA THR A 122 -10.91 18.75 -1.30
C THR A 122 -10.79 17.98 -2.60
N THR A 123 -9.80 17.08 -2.68
CA THR A 123 -9.57 16.23 -3.84
C THR A 123 -9.54 14.76 -3.41
N PHE A 124 -9.94 13.89 -4.33
CA PHE A 124 -9.93 12.45 -4.12
C PHE A 124 -9.03 11.81 -5.16
N SER A 125 -8.06 11.02 -4.72
CA SER A 125 -7.09 10.37 -5.62
C SER A 125 -7.08 8.86 -5.40
N PRO A 126 -6.87 8.04 -6.44
CA PRO A 126 -6.69 6.60 -6.27
C PRO A 126 -5.46 6.34 -5.40
N LEU A 127 -5.52 5.29 -4.58
CA LEU A 127 -4.48 4.89 -3.65
C LEU A 127 -4.26 3.39 -3.76
N GLN A 128 -3.05 2.96 -4.12
CA GLN A 128 -2.71 1.55 -4.24
C GLN A 128 -1.86 1.04 -3.06
N THR A 129 -1.02 1.91 -2.49
CA THR A 129 -0.17 1.60 -1.34
C THR A 129 -0.11 2.77 -0.37
N LEU A 130 -0.16 2.50 0.93
CA LEU A 130 0.30 3.41 1.98
C LEU A 130 1.76 3.06 2.30
N SER A 131 2.71 3.96 2.36
CA SER A 131 2.65 5.40 2.40
C SER A 131 3.21 5.99 3.73
N LEU A 132 3.61 5.17 4.72
CA LEU A 132 4.00 5.56 6.10
C LEU A 132 5.49 5.86 6.39
N SER A 133 5.76 7.07 6.87
CA SER A 133 7.08 7.49 7.36
C SER A 133 7.38 6.86 8.72
N LEU A 134 8.65 6.51 8.96
CA LEU A 134 9.08 6.00 10.26
C LEU A 134 9.88 7.07 11.00
N PRO A 135 9.57 7.36 12.28
CA PRO A 135 10.34 8.31 13.05
C PRO A 135 11.77 7.79 13.29
N ALA A 136 12.74 8.70 13.32
CA ALA A 136 14.12 8.35 13.63
C ALA A 136 14.22 7.80 15.07
N PRO A 137 15.03 6.75 15.31
CA PRO A 137 15.12 6.13 16.62
C PRO A 137 15.75 7.12 17.62
N THR A 138 15.03 7.44 18.69
CA THR A 138 15.53 8.25 19.80
C THR A 138 15.94 7.37 20.98
N ALA A 139 16.78 7.89 21.88
CA ALA A 139 17.26 7.15 23.05
C ALA A 139 16.13 6.62 23.94
N GLN A 140 14.95 7.25 23.90
CA GLN A 140 13.77 6.92 24.70
C GLN A 140 12.74 6.07 23.93
N GLN A 141 12.75 6.10 22.59
CA GLN A 141 11.73 5.44 21.76
C GLN A 141 12.39 4.58 20.67
N LYS A 142 12.63 3.31 21.01
CA LYS A 142 13.22 2.30 20.12
C LYS A 142 12.19 1.53 19.29
N THR A 143 10.92 1.58 19.70
CA THR A 143 9.81 0.84 19.10
C THR A 143 8.64 1.76 18.87
N VAL A 144 8.00 1.66 17.71
CA VAL A 144 6.82 2.43 17.33
C VAL A 144 5.75 1.48 16.82
N SER A 145 4.48 1.74 17.12
CA SER A 145 3.38 0.92 16.59
C SER A 145 3.00 1.36 15.18
N LEU A 146 2.55 0.42 14.36
CA LEU A 146 2.01 0.73 13.03
C LEU A 146 0.86 1.74 13.12
N ALA A 147 0.00 1.63 14.15
CA ALA A 147 -1.06 2.59 14.40
C ALA A 147 -0.53 4.02 14.59
N HIS A 148 0.57 4.20 15.33
CA HIS A 148 1.19 5.52 15.50
C HIS A 148 1.71 6.08 14.18
N CYS A 149 2.34 5.25 13.32
CA CYS A 149 2.79 5.71 12.00
C CYS A 149 1.63 6.10 11.09
N ILE A 150 0.50 5.41 11.19
CA ILE A 150 -0.73 5.77 10.47
C ILE A 150 -1.31 7.07 11.01
N ASP A 151 -1.38 7.22 12.34
CA ASP A 151 -1.84 8.46 12.97
C ASP A 151 -0.98 9.65 12.53
N GLU A 152 0.35 9.49 12.54
CA GLU A 152 1.32 10.50 12.08
C GLU A 152 1.12 10.84 10.60
N PHE A 153 0.92 9.84 9.74
CA PHE A 153 0.61 10.06 8.32
C PHE A 153 -0.67 10.86 8.10
N LEU A 154 -1.65 10.75 9.01
CA LEU A 154 -2.94 11.44 8.93
C LEU A 154 -2.95 12.79 9.65
N GLN A 155 -1.86 13.17 10.32
CA GLN A 155 -1.79 14.47 10.99
C GLN A 155 -1.85 15.61 9.97
N GLU A 156 -2.57 16.67 10.32
CA GLU A 156 -2.59 17.90 9.54
C GLU A 156 -1.19 18.53 9.56
N GLU A 157 -0.59 18.67 8.38
CA GLU A 157 0.69 19.34 8.22
C GLU A 157 0.50 20.76 7.69
N ILE A 158 1.09 21.74 8.38
CA ILE A 158 1.14 23.12 7.89
C ILE A 158 2.33 23.22 6.91
N MET A 159 2.03 23.34 5.63
CA MET A 159 3.05 23.57 4.61
C MET A 159 3.61 25.00 4.74
N HIS A 160 4.88 25.13 5.14
CA HIS A 160 5.59 26.40 5.15
C HIS A 160 6.51 26.54 3.91
N GLY A 161 6.29 27.53 3.03
CA GLY A 161 7.24 27.93 1.97
C GLY A 161 6.83 27.63 0.50
N ASN A 162 7.76 27.87 -0.44
CA ASN A 162 7.60 27.64 -1.91
C ASN A 162 7.85 26.18 -2.32
N ASN A 163 7.23 25.20 -1.65
CA ASN A 163 7.46 23.79 -1.96
C ASN A 163 6.22 23.14 -2.58
N ALA A 164 6.33 22.74 -3.84
CA ALA A 164 5.44 21.76 -4.47
C ALA A 164 5.77 20.36 -3.94
N CYS A 165 4.75 19.61 -3.55
CA CYS A 165 4.88 18.35 -2.83
C CYS A 165 5.12 17.16 -3.78
N ILE A 166 6.16 16.36 -3.49
CA ILE A 166 6.36 14.99 -3.99
C ILE A 166 6.37 14.10 -2.74
N ILE A 167 5.42 13.17 -2.62
CA ILE A 167 5.35 12.24 -1.48
C ILE A 167 5.80 10.85 -1.93
N HIS A 168 6.96 10.45 -1.42
CA HIS A 168 7.58 9.13 -1.52
C HIS A 168 7.90 8.64 -0.12
N LEU A 169 7.79 7.34 0.15
CA LEU A 169 8.28 6.80 1.41
C LEU A 169 9.76 6.63 1.48
N LYS A 170 10.39 7.61 2.12
CA LYS A 170 11.81 7.54 2.45
C LYS A 170 12.04 6.74 3.73
N ARG A 171 12.44 5.48 3.58
CA ARG A 171 13.20 4.77 4.62
C ARG A 171 14.68 5.17 4.68
N PHE A 172 15.09 6.09 3.78
CA PHE A 172 16.37 6.77 3.80
C PHE A 172 16.16 8.22 4.26
N ALA A 173 16.64 8.55 5.46
CA ALA A 173 16.65 9.94 5.92
C ALA A 173 17.82 10.67 5.25
N TYR A 174 17.53 11.67 4.41
CA TYR A 174 18.54 12.54 3.79
C TYR A 174 18.89 13.74 4.70
N THR A 175 18.71 13.60 6.01
CA THR A 175 19.13 14.59 7.00
C THR A 175 20.64 14.53 7.27
N SER A 176 21.36 13.58 6.65
CA SER A 176 22.80 13.39 6.78
C SER A 176 23.35 12.81 5.48
N PHE A 177 24.60 13.15 5.14
CA PHE A 177 25.32 12.57 4.01
C PHE A 177 26.48 11.72 4.53
N PRO A 178 26.52 10.40 4.25
CA PRO A 178 25.58 9.62 3.43
C PRO A 178 24.23 9.32 4.13
N PRO A 179 23.16 9.02 3.37
CA PRO A 179 21.84 8.69 3.93
C PRO A 179 21.90 7.41 4.77
N THR A 180 21.24 7.41 5.93
CA THR A 180 21.22 6.28 6.86
C THR A 180 19.86 5.59 6.87
N LYS A 181 19.87 4.25 6.86
CA LYS A 181 18.66 3.43 6.98
C LYS A 181 18.00 3.66 8.34
N VAL A 182 16.72 3.99 8.33
CA VAL A 182 15.92 4.10 9.57
C VAL A 182 15.61 2.68 10.06
N SER A 183 16.24 2.28 11.17
CA SER A 183 16.14 0.94 11.79
C SER A 183 15.13 0.87 12.95
N THR A 184 14.24 1.85 13.06
CA THR A 184 13.20 1.88 14.10
C THR A 184 12.30 0.66 13.97
N ARG A 185 12.19 -0.13 15.05
CA ARG A 185 11.35 -1.32 15.09
C ARG A 185 9.88 -0.92 15.05
N VAL A 186 9.11 -1.52 14.14
CA VAL A 186 7.68 -1.27 13.99
C VAL A 186 6.90 -2.49 14.46
N THR A 187 6.11 -2.34 15.53
CA THR A 187 5.20 -3.39 15.99
C THR A 187 3.88 -3.28 15.23
N PHE A 188 3.42 -4.39 14.65
CA PHE A 188 2.19 -4.44 13.86
C PHE A 188 1.29 -5.59 14.31
N PRO A 189 -0.03 -5.38 14.41
CA PRO A 189 -0.96 -6.43 14.82
C PRO A 189 -1.09 -7.50 13.73
N LEU A 190 -1.07 -8.77 14.14
CA LEU A 190 -1.27 -9.92 13.23
C LEU A 190 -2.74 -10.09 12.84
N HIS A 191 -3.65 -9.72 13.74
CA HIS A 191 -5.10 -9.78 13.56
C HIS A 191 -5.75 -8.53 14.16
N GLY A 192 -6.95 -8.21 13.69
CA GLY A 192 -7.76 -7.17 14.30
C GLY A 192 -7.19 -5.76 14.17
N LEU A 193 -6.42 -5.48 13.11
CA LEU A 193 -6.07 -4.10 12.77
C LEU A 193 -7.34 -3.38 12.33
N GLU A 194 -7.84 -2.45 13.14
CA GLU A 194 -9.06 -1.70 12.85
C GLU A 194 -8.72 -0.44 12.04
N LEU A 195 -8.89 -0.49 10.71
CA LEU A 195 -8.74 0.68 9.82
C LEU A 195 -10.09 1.29 9.44
N GLY A 196 -11.21 0.73 9.92
CA GLY A 196 -12.56 1.17 9.56
C GLY A 196 -12.87 2.64 9.91
N HIS A 197 -12.13 3.23 10.84
CA HIS A 197 -12.25 4.66 11.19
C HIS A 197 -11.59 5.60 10.17
N LEU A 198 -10.71 5.08 9.31
CA LEU A 198 -9.97 5.82 8.28
C LEU A 198 -10.65 5.79 6.92
N LEU A 199 -11.68 4.96 6.80
CA LEU A 199 -12.37 4.71 5.56
C LEU A 199 -13.68 5.49 5.57
N PRO A 200 -13.95 6.36 4.58
CA PRO A 200 -15.28 6.93 4.46
C PRO A 200 -16.26 5.77 4.24
N PRO A 201 -17.48 5.84 4.79
CA PRO A 201 -18.51 4.86 4.47
C PRO A 201 -18.79 4.96 2.98
N MET A 202 -18.29 4.01 2.19
CA MET A 202 -18.64 3.93 0.77
C MET A 202 -20.15 3.69 0.69
N ALA A 203 -20.90 4.74 0.36
CA ALA A 203 -22.35 4.73 0.49
C ALA A 203 -23.05 3.97 -0.65
N LEU A 204 -22.34 3.59 -1.71
CA LEU A 204 -22.94 2.90 -2.85
C LEU A 204 -22.06 1.71 -3.22
N ALA A 205 -22.65 0.52 -3.11
CA ALA A 205 -22.07 -0.70 -3.64
C ALA A 205 -21.89 -0.52 -5.15
N SER A 206 -20.66 -0.26 -5.59
CA SER A 206 -20.34 -0.36 -6.99
C SER A 206 -20.46 -1.85 -7.37
N PRO A 207 -21.28 -2.22 -8.36
CA PRO A 207 -21.49 -3.62 -8.73
C PRO A 207 -20.25 -4.13 -9.46
N SER A 208 -19.14 -4.32 -8.74
CA SER A 208 -18.03 -5.13 -9.25
C SER A 208 -18.54 -6.57 -9.40
N PRO A 209 -18.26 -7.24 -10.53
CA PRO A 209 -18.63 -8.64 -10.73
C PRO A 209 -18.01 -9.58 -9.68
N TYR A 210 -16.98 -9.13 -8.97
CA TYR A 210 -16.30 -9.88 -7.92
C TYR A 210 -16.88 -9.63 -6.52
N SER A 211 -17.78 -8.64 -6.35
CA SER A 211 -18.41 -8.29 -5.06
C SER A 211 -17.42 -8.06 -3.91
N LEU A 212 -16.23 -7.53 -4.21
CA LEU A 212 -15.15 -7.33 -3.24
C LEU A 212 -15.17 -5.95 -2.58
N ASN A 213 -15.71 -4.95 -3.27
CA ASN A 213 -15.88 -3.58 -2.77
C ASN A 213 -17.18 -3.44 -1.97
N LEU A 214 -17.33 -4.23 -0.90
CA LEU A 214 -18.42 -4.02 0.06
C LEU A 214 -18.21 -2.67 0.77
N PRO A 215 -19.29 -1.95 1.14
CA PRO A 215 -19.20 -0.80 2.03
C PRO A 215 -18.39 -1.20 3.25
N HIS A 216 -17.23 -0.58 3.46
CA HIS A 216 -16.41 -0.91 4.62
C HIS A 216 -17.15 -0.44 5.87
N GLU A 217 -17.49 -1.38 6.75
CA GLU A 217 -18.08 -1.04 8.03
C GLU A 217 -17.00 -0.44 8.95
N PRO A 218 -17.35 0.47 9.89
CA PRO A 218 -16.40 1.05 10.85
C PRO A 218 -15.62 0.02 11.67
N ARG A 219 -16.12 -1.22 11.73
CA ARG A 219 -15.53 -2.36 12.42
C ARG A 219 -14.73 -3.30 11.50
N THR A 220 -14.46 -2.88 10.27
CA THR A 220 -13.65 -3.69 9.34
C THR A 220 -12.27 -3.92 9.93
N ARG A 221 -11.97 -5.20 10.14
CA ARG A 221 -10.70 -5.66 10.70
C ARG A 221 -9.84 -6.22 9.59
N TYR A 222 -8.54 -5.98 9.72
CA TYR A 222 -7.54 -6.54 8.84
C TYR A 222 -6.67 -7.52 9.58
N GLU A 223 -6.23 -8.54 8.85
CA GLU A 223 -5.24 -9.51 9.31
C GLU A 223 -4.04 -9.51 8.37
N LEU A 224 -2.86 -9.63 8.97
CA LEU A 224 -1.61 -9.74 8.23
C LEU A 224 -1.57 -11.12 7.56
N TYR A 225 -1.27 -11.15 6.26
CA TYR A 225 -1.08 -12.40 5.54
C TYR A 225 0.30 -12.52 4.89
N ALA A 226 1.03 -11.43 4.69
CA ALA A 226 2.41 -11.48 4.27
C ALA A 226 3.21 -10.26 4.73
N ALA A 227 4.53 -10.41 4.85
CA ALA A 227 5.48 -9.32 5.04
C ALA A 227 6.70 -9.55 4.15
N CYS A 228 7.13 -8.51 3.42
CA CYS A 228 8.43 -8.48 2.75
C CYS A 228 9.43 -7.80 3.69
N CYS A 229 10.50 -8.49 4.02
CA CYS A 229 11.55 -8.02 4.93
C CYS A 229 12.80 -7.67 4.14
N HIS A 230 13.49 -6.59 4.52
CA HIS A 230 14.73 -6.15 3.89
C HIS A 230 15.87 -6.09 4.90
N LEU A 231 16.85 -6.98 4.72
CA LEU A 231 18.10 -7.06 5.49
C LEU A 231 19.19 -6.32 4.73
N GLY A 232 19.94 -5.40 5.34
CA GLY A 232 21.00 -4.64 4.64
C GLY A 232 20.74 -3.13 4.57
N GLU A 233 21.53 -2.41 3.76
CA GLU A 233 21.59 -0.94 3.66
C GLU A 233 21.13 -0.42 2.27
N ASP A 234 21.25 0.89 2.03
CA ASP A 234 20.92 1.49 0.73
C ASP A 234 21.85 0.94 -0.37
N GLY A 235 21.29 0.45 -1.47
CA GLY A 235 22.03 -0.11 -2.59
C GLY A 235 22.64 -1.52 -2.37
N SER A 236 22.51 -2.12 -1.19
CA SER A 236 22.83 -3.54 -0.98
C SER A 236 22.05 -4.15 0.18
N GLY A 237 21.29 -5.21 -0.09
CA GLY A 237 20.57 -5.97 0.91
C GLY A 237 20.01 -7.28 0.36
N HIS A 238 19.12 -7.87 1.14
CA HIS A 238 18.52 -9.17 0.90
C HIS A 238 17.05 -9.13 1.30
N TYR A 239 16.19 -9.60 0.40
CA TYR A 239 14.76 -9.62 0.63
C TYR A 239 14.30 -11.03 1.00
N THR A 240 13.52 -11.13 2.07
CA THR A 240 12.85 -12.38 2.47
C THR A 240 11.36 -12.13 2.62
N ALA A 241 10.55 -13.18 2.48
CA ALA A 241 9.10 -13.07 2.60
C ALA A 241 8.59 -13.97 3.72
N LEU A 242 7.83 -13.39 4.64
CA LEU A 242 7.11 -14.12 5.67
C LEU A 242 5.64 -14.18 5.25
N VAL A 243 5.12 -15.38 4.94
CA VAL A 243 3.78 -15.55 4.33
C VAL A 243 2.94 -16.49 5.18
N ARG A 244 1.70 -16.12 5.46
CA ARG A 244 0.75 -16.96 6.17
C ARG A 244 0.22 -18.06 5.25
N ARG A 245 0.19 -19.29 5.73
CA ARG A 245 -0.38 -20.42 4.98
C ARG A 245 -1.89 -20.26 4.83
N PRO A 246 -2.45 -20.52 3.63
CA PRO A 246 -3.90 -20.58 3.45
C PRO A 246 -4.53 -21.73 4.24
N ASP A 247 -3.86 -22.88 4.29
CA ASP A 247 -4.44 -24.14 4.79
C ASP A 247 -4.32 -24.34 6.31
N ALA A 248 -3.57 -23.49 7.01
CA ALA A 248 -3.37 -23.60 8.46
C ALA A 248 -3.57 -22.24 9.12
N LEU A 249 -4.65 -22.14 9.89
CA LEU A 249 -4.96 -21.01 10.76
C LEU A 249 -3.76 -20.74 11.67
N SER A 250 -2.99 -19.71 11.30
CA SER A 250 -1.89 -19.11 12.09
C SER A 250 -0.48 -19.69 11.90
N ALA A 251 -0.24 -20.50 10.88
CA ALA A 251 1.13 -20.90 10.52
C ALA A 251 1.71 -19.97 9.44
N PHE A 252 2.89 -19.41 9.71
CA PHE A 252 3.68 -18.67 8.72
C PHE A 252 4.75 -19.54 8.11
N VAL A 253 5.17 -19.19 6.90
CA VAL A 253 6.28 -19.79 6.16
C VAL A 253 7.27 -18.65 5.88
N LEU A 254 8.54 -18.86 6.15
CA LEU A 254 9.62 -17.99 5.72
C LEU A 254 10.14 -18.47 4.37
N ILE A 255 10.18 -17.55 3.41
CA ILE A 255 10.71 -17.78 2.07
C ILE A 255 11.96 -16.93 1.93
N ASP A 256 13.08 -17.60 1.67
CA ASP A 256 14.40 -17.02 1.47
C ASP A 256 14.97 -17.60 0.16
N ASP A 257 14.82 -16.86 -0.93
CA ASP A 257 15.11 -17.31 -2.29
C ASP A 257 14.49 -18.69 -2.61
N GLU A 258 15.29 -19.73 -2.88
CA GLU A 258 14.79 -21.07 -3.14
C GLU A 258 14.39 -21.85 -1.86
N GLN A 259 14.79 -21.36 -0.69
CA GLN A 259 14.53 -22.00 0.60
C GLN A 259 13.16 -21.60 1.15
N VAL A 260 12.42 -22.60 1.60
CA VAL A 260 11.09 -22.42 2.19
C VAL A 260 11.05 -23.14 3.53
N ASP A 261 11.02 -22.37 4.62
CA ASP A 261 10.89 -22.87 5.98
C ASP A 261 9.45 -22.70 6.48
N PRO A 262 8.69 -23.79 6.70
CA PRO A 262 7.32 -23.73 7.17
C PRO A 262 7.14 -23.29 8.63
N LEU A 263 8.22 -22.90 9.34
CA LEU A 263 8.22 -22.44 10.73
C LEU A 263 7.33 -23.32 11.62
N SER A 264 7.64 -24.62 11.64
CA SER A 264 6.73 -25.63 12.22
C SER A 264 6.58 -25.55 13.74
N SER A 265 7.45 -24.80 14.44
CA SER A 265 7.40 -24.63 15.89
C SER A 265 6.92 -23.22 16.29
N PRO A 266 6.15 -23.06 17.37
CA PRO A 266 5.73 -21.74 17.86
C PRO A 266 6.92 -20.82 18.20
N ALA A 267 8.03 -21.38 18.67
CA ALA A 267 9.23 -20.62 18.98
C ALA A 267 9.89 -20.04 17.71
N ALA A 268 9.97 -20.83 16.64
CA ALA A 268 10.48 -20.37 15.35
C ALA A 268 9.58 -19.29 14.73
N GLN A 269 8.25 -19.46 14.81
CA GLN A 269 7.31 -18.43 14.35
C GLN A 269 7.47 -17.12 15.14
N ALA A 270 7.54 -17.21 16.47
CA ALA A 270 7.72 -16.02 17.31
C ALA A 270 9.08 -15.33 17.04
N ALA A 271 10.13 -16.09 16.73
CA ALA A 271 11.43 -15.53 16.36
C ALA A 271 11.38 -14.84 14.99
N ALA A 272 10.80 -15.47 13.97
CA ALA A 272 10.65 -14.90 12.64
C ALA A 272 9.80 -13.62 12.66
N LEU A 273 8.69 -13.62 13.42
CA LEU A 273 7.84 -12.43 13.59
C LEU A 273 8.59 -11.27 14.27
N ARG A 274 9.38 -11.55 15.32
CA ARG A 274 10.24 -10.52 15.94
C ARG A 274 11.28 -9.96 14.97
N GLY A 275 11.88 -10.82 14.15
CA GLY A 275 12.81 -10.38 13.10
C GLY A 275 12.11 -9.52 12.04
N ALA A 276 10.88 -9.88 11.66
CA ALA A 276 10.07 -9.10 10.75
C ALA A 276 9.72 -7.71 11.32
N GLU A 277 9.45 -7.56 12.61
CA GLU A 277 9.22 -6.24 13.22
C GLU A 277 10.42 -5.27 13.08
N GLU A 278 11.64 -5.80 12.95
CA GLU A 278 12.87 -5.03 12.78
C GLU A 278 13.21 -4.76 11.31
N THR A 279 12.75 -5.63 10.40
CA THR A 279 13.20 -5.66 9.00
C THR A 279 12.08 -5.51 7.98
N ALA A 280 10.81 -5.50 8.40
CA ALA A 280 9.66 -5.39 7.52
C ALA A 280 9.72 -4.10 6.72
N TYR A 281 9.74 -4.29 5.40
CA TYR A 281 9.77 -3.25 4.40
C TYR A 281 8.37 -3.01 3.81
N LEU A 282 7.66 -4.10 3.48
CA LEU A 282 6.26 -4.08 3.03
C LEU A 282 5.42 -5.00 3.90
N LEU A 283 4.21 -4.56 4.25
CA LEU A 283 3.24 -5.33 5.01
C LEU A 283 1.96 -5.50 4.18
N PHE A 284 1.48 -6.74 4.10
CA PHE A 284 0.29 -7.08 3.32
C PHE A 284 -0.83 -7.52 4.25
N TYR A 285 -1.90 -6.73 4.24
CA TYR A 285 -3.09 -6.92 5.05
C TYR A 285 -4.27 -7.28 4.16
N ARG A 286 -5.17 -8.12 4.66
CA ARG A 286 -6.44 -8.45 4.02
C ARG A 286 -7.59 -8.27 5.00
N ILE A 287 -8.79 -7.99 4.48
CA ILE A 287 -10.00 -7.91 5.29
C ILE A 287 -10.27 -9.28 5.94
N GLN A 288 -10.47 -9.26 7.25
CA GLN A 288 -10.95 -10.39 8.02
C GLN A 288 -12.46 -10.50 7.79
N ARG A 289 -12.87 -11.52 7.03
CA ARG A 289 -14.29 -11.86 6.87
C ARG A 289 -14.67 -12.81 7.99
N ASP A 290 -15.74 -12.46 8.72
CA ASP A 290 -16.37 -13.33 9.71
C ASP A 290 -17.03 -14.55 9.04
#